data_AF-A0A2N5PAL6-F1
#
_entry.id   AF-A0A2N5PAL6-F1
#
_cell.length_a   1.000
_cell.length_b   1.000
_cell.length_c   1.000
_cell.angle_alpha   90.00
_cell.angle_beta   90.00
_cell.angle_gamma   90.00
#
_symmetry.space_group_name_H-M   'P 1'
#
loop_
_entity.id
_entity.type
_entity.pdbx_description
1 polymer ?
#
loop_
_entity_poly.entity_id
_entity_poly.type
_entity_poly.pdbx_seq_one_letter_code
_entity_poly.pdbx_strand_id
1 'polypeptide(L)'
;MILKATEHDMYRLLDYKEKCLIKAGICLGISGFFGLFLLFTHCLWESICVFLLFMSWGFYLVKEALEANGRIMQTKGCYMKLEEDCLVIRQPQKNEHYEVCRIFYREMEKIVEGSRKGIPEFYIVIRKMKEEEQDSFILLDKKEKETLIFQVRSFGYDKEEFQKFYLKLRWLVPGKVRIIGTKKQTVWKQKPKKHLLGPAFAGFLFYLLPKVAMCFLL
;
A
#
# COMPACT_ATOMS: atom_id res chain seq x y z
N MET A 1 -23.74 6.01 3.88
CA MET A 1 -23.03 4.98 3.06
C MET A 1 -21.80 4.57 3.84
N ILE A 2 -21.56 3.27 4.02
CA ILE A 2 -20.38 2.76 4.72
C ILE A 2 -19.53 2.00 3.72
N LEU A 3 -18.27 2.37 3.63
CA LEU A 3 -17.23 1.67 2.89
C LEU A 3 -16.27 1.09 3.92
N LYS A 4 -16.21 -0.24 4.03
CA LYS A 4 -15.24 -0.92 4.88
C LYS A 4 -14.13 -1.45 3.99
N ALA A 5 -12.89 -1.50 4.49
CA ALA A 5 -11.85 -2.21 3.78
C ALA A 5 -12.33 -3.66 3.59
N THR A 6 -12.39 -4.13 2.34
CA THR A 6 -13.06 -5.38 2.00
C THR A 6 -12.37 -6.53 2.72
N GLU A 7 -13.06 -7.21 3.64
CA GLU A 7 -12.51 -8.39 4.31
C GLU A 7 -12.02 -9.42 3.30
N HIS A 8 -12.71 -9.55 2.16
CA HIS A 8 -12.33 -10.43 1.07
C HIS A 8 -10.96 -10.09 0.43
N ASP A 9 -10.62 -8.81 0.30
CA ASP A 9 -9.31 -8.39 -0.20
C ASP A 9 -8.21 -8.59 0.85
N MET A 10 -8.54 -8.39 2.12
CA MET A 10 -7.67 -8.75 3.24
C MET A 10 -7.37 -10.26 3.25
N TYR A 11 -8.40 -11.10 3.07
CA TYR A 11 -8.25 -12.56 2.96
C TYR A 11 -7.42 -12.96 1.74
N ARG A 12 -7.64 -12.33 0.57
CA ARG A 12 -6.82 -12.58 -0.62
C ARG A 12 -5.35 -12.22 -0.40
N LEU A 13 -5.07 -11.15 0.35
CA LEU A 13 -3.70 -10.77 0.72
C LEU A 13 -3.09 -11.72 1.75
N LEU A 14 -3.89 -12.25 2.68
CA LEU A 14 -3.46 -13.31 3.60
C LEU A 14 -3.11 -14.59 2.84
N ASP A 15 -3.96 -15.02 1.90
CA ASP A 15 -3.70 -16.16 1.00
C ASP A 15 -2.44 -15.93 0.16
N TYR A 16 -2.22 -14.71 -0.35
CA TYR A 16 -1.01 -14.37 -1.11
C TYR A 16 0.24 -14.46 -0.23
N LYS A 17 0.18 -13.91 0.99
CA LYS A 17 1.25 -14.01 1.99
C LYS A 17 1.56 -15.46 2.31
N GLU A 18 0.54 -16.26 2.59
CA GLU A 18 0.69 -17.68 2.91
C GLU A 18 1.34 -18.43 1.74
N LYS A 19 0.88 -18.18 0.50
CA LYS A 19 1.51 -18.72 -0.71
C LYS A 19 2.96 -18.28 -0.88
N CYS A 20 3.30 -17.02 -0.59
CA CYS A 20 4.68 -16.52 -0.64
C CYS A 20 5.56 -17.15 0.44
N LEU A 21 5.05 -17.31 1.67
CA LEU A 21 5.77 -17.96 2.77
C LEU A 21 5.99 -19.45 2.50
N ILE A 22 5.00 -20.15 1.95
CA ILE A 22 5.14 -21.54 1.51
C ILE A 22 6.23 -21.64 0.44
N LYS A 23 6.20 -20.78 -0.58
CA LYS A 23 7.24 -20.75 -1.63
C LYS A 23 8.63 -20.40 -1.08
N ALA A 24 8.71 -19.47 -0.15
CA ALA A 24 9.96 -19.11 0.52
C ALA A 24 10.51 -20.29 1.32
N GLY A 25 9.65 -20.98 2.08
CA GLY A 25 10.02 -22.18 2.85
C GLY A 25 10.56 -23.29 1.94
N ILE A 26 9.91 -23.54 0.80
CA ILE A 26 10.42 -24.50 -0.20
C ILE A 26 11.78 -24.08 -0.76
N CYS A 27 11.97 -22.80 -1.13
CA CYS A 27 13.26 -22.31 -1.64
C CYS A 27 14.38 -22.39 -0.60
N LEU A 28 14.11 -22.01 0.64
CA LEU A 28 15.09 -22.08 1.73
C LEU A 28 15.40 -23.53 2.11
N GLY A 29 14.42 -24.44 2.06
CA GLY A 29 14.62 -25.87 2.27
C GLY A 29 15.50 -26.51 1.21
N ILE A 30 15.23 -26.24 -0.08
CA ILE A 30 16.08 -26.70 -1.20
C ILE A 30 17.49 -26.13 -1.05
N SER A 31 17.60 -24.85 -0.73
CA SER A 31 18.91 -24.22 -0.50
C SER A 31 19.67 -24.85 0.67
N GLY A 32 19.01 -25.14 1.78
CA GLY A 32 19.62 -25.82 2.93
C GLY A 32 20.17 -27.21 2.56
N PHE A 33 19.45 -27.96 1.71
CA PHE A 33 19.91 -29.25 1.18
C PHE A 33 21.18 -29.10 0.33
N PHE A 34 21.24 -28.12 -0.58
CA PHE A 34 22.45 -27.80 -1.33
C PHE A 34 23.60 -27.30 -0.43
N GLY A 35 23.27 -26.55 0.63
CA GLY A 35 24.23 -26.11 1.64
C GLY A 35 24.88 -27.28 2.39
N LEU A 36 24.11 -28.31 2.75
CA LEU A 36 24.64 -29.56 3.31
C LEU A 36 25.56 -30.26 2.30
N PHE A 37 25.17 -30.34 1.03
CA PHE A 37 25.97 -30.95 -0.03
C PHE A 37 27.33 -30.23 -0.22
N LEU A 38 27.35 -28.90 -0.09
CA LEU A 38 28.56 -28.07 -0.12
C LEU A 38 29.50 -28.31 1.07
N LEU A 39 28.97 -28.69 2.23
CA LEU A 39 29.77 -29.01 3.42
C LEU A 39 30.48 -30.37 3.29
N PHE A 40 29.86 -31.34 2.63
CA PHE A 40 30.42 -32.68 2.45
C PHE A 40 31.30 -32.83 1.20
N THR A 41 31.09 -31.98 0.18
CA THR A 41 31.78 -32.09 -1.11
C THR A 41 32.60 -30.82 -1.34
N HIS A 42 33.93 -30.94 -1.32
CA HIS A 42 34.82 -29.81 -1.63
C HIS A 42 34.61 -29.36 -3.09
N CYS A 43 33.88 -28.25 -3.23
CA CYS A 43 33.94 -27.33 -4.36
C CYS A 43 33.36 -27.81 -5.72
N LEU A 44 32.05 -27.59 -5.89
CA LEU A 44 31.45 -27.34 -7.21
C LEU A 44 30.95 -25.90 -7.24
N TRP A 45 31.63 -25.05 -8.01
CA TRP A 45 31.25 -23.64 -8.23
C TRP A 45 29.78 -23.50 -8.63
N GLU A 46 29.29 -24.44 -9.44
CA GLU A 46 27.88 -24.49 -9.86
C GLU A 46 26.91 -24.68 -8.68
N SER A 47 27.27 -25.51 -7.69
CA SER A 47 26.46 -25.73 -6.49
C SER A 47 26.43 -24.48 -5.60
N ILE A 48 27.54 -23.73 -5.53
CA ILE A 48 27.60 -22.44 -4.82
C ILE A 48 26.69 -21.42 -5.49
N CYS A 49 26.72 -21.33 -6.83
CA CYS A 49 25.85 -20.43 -7.59
C CYS A 49 24.36 -20.76 -7.38
N VAL A 50 23.99 -22.03 -7.45
CA VAL A 50 22.60 -22.47 -7.24
C VAL A 50 22.13 -22.18 -5.81
N PHE A 51 22.98 -22.45 -4.80
CA PHE A 51 22.71 -22.12 -3.40
C PHE A 51 22.42 -20.61 -3.21
N LEU A 52 23.29 -19.74 -3.71
CA LEU A 52 23.13 -18.28 -3.56
C LEU A 52 21.88 -17.75 -4.28
N LEU A 53 21.51 -18.32 -5.42
CA LEU A 53 20.30 -17.95 -6.14
C LEU A 53 19.03 -18.30 -5.35
N PHE A 54 18.93 -19.53 -4.84
CA PHE A 54 17.78 -19.96 -4.05
C PHE A 54 17.68 -19.24 -2.70
N MET A 55 18.80 -18.99 -2.02
CA MET A 55 18.82 -18.15 -0.81
C MET A 55 18.31 -16.74 -1.11
N SER A 56 18.86 -16.09 -2.14
CA SER A 56 18.50 -14.72 -2.50
C SER A 56 17.03 -14.60 -2.90
N TRP A 57 16.51 -15.56 -3.66
CA TRP A 57 15.09 -15.64 -4.02
C TRP A 57 14.20 -15.91 -2.81
N GLY A 58 14.59 -16.82 -1.93
CA GLY A 58 13.89 -17.10 -0.66
C GLY A 58 13.79 -15.86 0.22
N PHE A 59 14.91 -15.15 0.44
CA PHE A 59 14.92 -13.89 1.19
C PHE A 59 14.07 -12.79 0.53
N TYR A 60 14.08 -12.69 -0.80
CA TYR A 60 13.22 -11.75 -1.53
C TYR A 60 11.73 -12.04 -1.26
N LEU A 61 11.31 -13.31 -1.35
CA LEU A 61 9.93 -13.72 -1.07
C LEU A 61 9.52 -13.47 0.39
N VAL A 62 10.43 -13.70 1.35
CA VAL A 62 10.18 -13.35 2.76
C VAL A 62 10.02 -11.84 2.93
N LYS A 63 10.87 -11.03 2.31
CA LYS A 63 10.77 -9.57 2.34
C LYS A 63 9.44 -9.09 1.74
N GLU A 64 9.03 -9.65 0.61
CA GLU A 64 7.75 -9.33 -0.03
C GLU A 64 6.56 -9.74 0.86
N ALA A 65 6.64 -10.90 1.52
CA ALA A 65 5.62 -11.36 2.47
C ALA A 65 5.55 -10.46 3.72
N LEU A 66 6.69 -9.97 4.24
CA LEU A 66 6.74 -9.02 5.34
C LEU A 66 6.16 -7.65 4.94
N GLU A 67 6.48 -7.18 3.73
CA GLU A 67 5.91 -5.93 3.20
C GLU A 67 4.39 -6.05 3.00
N ALA A 68 3.91 -7.19 2.49
CA ALA A 68 2.48 -7.49 2.42
C ALA A 68 1.83 -7.55 3.81
N ASN A 69 2.52 -8.13 4.82
CA ASN A 69 2.04 -8.19 6.19
C ASN A 69 1.87 -6.79 6.81
N GLY A 70 2.83 -5.90 6.60
CA GLY A 70 2.73 -4.49 7.05
C GLY A 70 1.58 -3.74 6.38
N ARG A 71 1.30 -4.05 5.10
CA ARG A 71 0.14 -3.49 4.37
C ARG A 71 -1.19 -4.03 4.89
N ILE A 72 -1.28 -5.31 5.25
CA ILE A 72 -2.50 -5.94 5.80
C ILE A 72 -2.80 -5.41 7.21
N MET A 73 -1.78 -5.34 8.08
CA MET A 73 -1.94 -4.86 9.46
C MET A 73 -2.51 -3.44 9.52
N GLN A 74 -2.09 -2.58 8.59
CA GLN A 74 -2.57 -1.21 8.46
C GLN A 74 -4.05 -1.12 8.07
N THR A 75 -4.59 -2.07 7.32
CA THR A 75 -6.00 -2.01 6.86
C THR A 75 -7.03 -2.50 7.88
N LYS A 76 -6.60 -3.15 8.97
CA LYS A 76 -7.51 -3.83 9.90
C LYS A 76 -8.38 -2.81 10.66
N GLY A 77 -9.70 -2.95 10.50
CA GLY A 77 -10.68 -2.03 11.10
C GLY A 77 -10.72 -0.63 10.46
N CYS A 78 -10.20 -0.47 9.25
CA CYS A 78 -10.35 0.78 8.50
C CYS A 78 -11.75 0.86 7.87
N TYR A 79 -12.37 2.02 7.97
CA TYR A 79 -13.67 2.28 7.37
C TYR A 79 -13.84 3.76 7.05
N MET A 80 -14.73 4.02 6.09
CA MET A 80 -15.21 5.35 5.75
C MET A 80 -16.73 5.33 5.80
N LYS A 81 -17.33 6.27 6.52
CA LYS A 81 -18.77 6.37 6.69
C LYS A 81 -19.22 7.79 6.39
N LEU A 82 -20.15 7.88 5.44
CA LEU A 82 -20.95 9.08 5.18
C LEU A 82 -22.23 8.97 6.00
N GLU A 83 -22.32 9.81 7.01
CA GLU A 83 -23.55 10.09 7.78
C GLU A 83 -24.30 11.28 7.17
N GLU A 84 -25.46 11.63 7.73
CA GLU A 84 -26.31 12.71 7.22
C GLU A 84 -25.65 14.08 7.35
N ASP A 85 -24.94 14.33 8.45
CA ASP A 85 -24.33 15.63 8.76
C ASP A 85 -22.79 15.60 8.82
N CYS A 86 -22.19 14.41 8.88
CA CYS A 86 -20.75 14.28 9.05
C CYS A 86 -20.13 13.11 8.29
N LEU A 87 -18.84 13.26 8.03
CA LEU A 87 -17.94 12.26 7.48
C LEU A 87 -17.09 11.68 8.61
N VAL A 88 -17.12 10.36 8.76
CA VAL A 88 -16.28 9.63 9.70
C VAL A 88 -15.31 8.73 8.92
N ILE A 89 -14.01 8.87 9.18
CA ILE A 89 -12.99 8.03 8.54
C ILE A 89 -12.04 7.50 9.60
N ARG A 90 -11.72 6.21 9.51
CA ARG A 90 -10.61 5.57 10.19
C ARG A 90 -9.70 4.94 9.14
N GLN A 91 -8.45 5.39 9.07
CA GLN A 91 -7.48 4.89 8.09
C GLN A 91 -6.08 4.80 8.72
N PRO A 92 -5.15 4.05 8.11
CA PRO A 92 -3.81 3.91 8.64
C PRO A 92 -2.91 5.08 8.23
N GLN A 93 -2.11 5.52 9.19
CA GLN A 93 -0.97 6.39 8.98
C GLN A 93 0.32 5.54 8.84
N LYS A 94 1.44 6.17 8.50
CA LYS A 94 2.76 5.52 8.54
C LYS A 94 3.04 4.95 9.94
N ASN A 95 3.69 3.79 10.01
CA ASN A 95 4.14 3.12 11.24
C ASN A 95 3.02 2.59 12.15
N GLU A 96 1.99 1.94 11.59
CA GLU A 96 0.93 1.24 12.34
C GLU A 96 0.01 2.12 13.21
N HIS A 97 0.20 3.43 13.16
CA HIS A 97 -0.66 4.41 13.79
C HIS A 97 -1.95 4.61 13.02
N TYR A 98 -3.06 4.86 13.72
CA TYR A 98 -4.36 5.10 13.08
C TYR A 98 -4.74 6.56 13.19
N GLU A 99 -5.16 7.13 12.06
CA GLU A 99 -5.81 8.42 12.04
C GLU A 99 -7.32 8.25 11.93
N VAL A 100 -8.04 8.96 12.78
CA VAL A 100 -9.50 8.99 12.80
C VAL A 100 -9.94 10.43 12.65
N CYS A 101 -10.87 10.71 11.76
CA CYS A 101 -11.50 12.02 11.69
C CYS A 101 -13.01 11.91 11.79
N ARG A 102 -13.61 12.93 12.39
CA ARG A 102 -15.03 13.24 12.26
C ARG A 102 -15.12 14.67 11.77
N ILE A 103 -15.61 14.86 10.55
CA ILE A 103 -15.68 16.18 9.90
C ILE A 103 -17.13 16.48 9.55
N PHE A 104 -17.69 17.54 10.11
CA PHE A 104 -19.04 17.98 9.81
C PHE A 104 -19.09 18.72 8.47
N TYR A 105 -20.11 18.46 7.66
CA TYR A 105 -20.23 19.06 6.33
C TYR A 105 -20.33 20.59 6.38
N ARG A 106 -20.86 21.14 7.48
CA ARG A 106 -20.97 22.60 7.70
C ARG A 106 -19.62 23.29 7.88
N GLU A 107 -18.60 22.55 8.33
CA GLU A 107 -17.24 23.01 8.63
C GLU A 107 -16.25 22.73 7.50
N MET A 108 -16.66 21.98 6.47
CA MET A 108 -15.83 21.77 5.29
C MET A 108 -15.69 23.07 4.49
N GLU A 109 -14.46 23.43 4.13
CA GLU A 109 -14.15 24.60 3.31
C GLU A 109 -13.96 24.20 1.85
N LYS A 110 -13.13 23.18 1.62
CA LYS A 110 -12.77 22.71 0.28
C LYS A 110 -12.40 21.23 0.25
N ILE A 111 -12.66 20.62 -0.91
CA ILE A 111 -12.25 19.25 -1.24
C ILE A 111 -11.31 19.34 -2.44
N VAL A 112 -10.13 18.75 -2.33
CA VAL A 112 -9.08 18.80 -3.36
C VAL A 112 -8.76 17.40 -3.85
N GLU A 113 -8.92 17.13 -5.14
CA GLU A 113 -8.49 15.85 -5.73
C GLU A 113 -6.96 15.72 -5.69
N GLY A 114 -6.48 14.53 -5.35
CA GLY A 114 -5.05 14.21 -5.35
C GLY A 114 -4.45 14.17 -6.75
N SER A 115 -3.17 14.51 -6.84
CA SER A 115 -2.41 14.59 -8.10
C SER A 115 -1.74 13.27 -8.51
N ARG A 116 -1.77 12.24 -7.66
CA ARG A 116 -1.10 10.96 -7.92
C ARG A 116 -1.80 10.14 -8.99
N LYS A 117 -1.06 9.81 -10.05
CA LYS A 117 -1.54 9.00 -11.17
C LYS A 117 -1.91 7.59 -10.71
N GLY A 118 -3.15 7.18 -10.96
CA GLY A 118 -3.63 5.82 -10.71
C GLY A 118 -3.96 5.46 -9.27
N ILE A 119 -3.81 6.42 -8.35
CA ILE A 119 -4.11 6.26 -6.92
C ILE A 119 -5.22 7.27 -6.59
N PRO A 120 -6.48 6.81 -6.42
CA PRO A 120 -7.54 7.68 -5.95
C PRO A 120 -7.20 8.20 -4.55
N GLU A 121 -7.06 9.51 -4.40
CA GLU A 121 -6.86 10.17 -3.11
C GLU A 121 -7.42 11.58 -3.22
N PHE A 122 -7.84 12.15 -2.10
CA PHE A 122 -8.29 13.55 -2.05
C PHE A 122 -8.04 14.13 -0.66
N TYR A 123 -8.08 15.45 -0.56
CA TYR A 123 -7.87 16.18 0.67
C TYR A 123 -9.14 16.93 1.04
N ILE A 124 -9.48 16.94 2.32
CA ILE A 124 -10.55 17.76 2.88
C ILE A 124 -9.88 18.82 3.72
N VAL A 125 -10.24 20.08 3.49
CA VAL A 125 -9.79 21.20 4.32
C VAL A 125 -10.97 21.69 5.14
N ILE A 126 -10.76 21.72 6.43
CA ILE A 126 -11.68 22.17 7.46
C ILE A 126 -11.48 23.68 7.61
N ARG A 127 -12.58 24.42 7.66
CA ARG A 127 -12.55 25.85 7.92
C ARG A 127 -12.11 26.07 9.37
N LYS A 128 -11.15 26.97 9.58
CA LYS A 128 -10.79 27.41 10.94
C LYS A 128 -11.97 28.16 11.56
N MET A 129 -12.49 27.63 12.67
CA MET A 129 -13.49 28.30 13.52
C MET A 129 -12.87 28.64 14.88
N LYS A 130 -13.65 29.26 15.77
CA LYS A 130 -13.25 29.37 17.18
C LYS A 130 -13.35 27.98 17.81
N GLU A 131 -12.45 27.66 18.75
CA GLU A 131 -12.40 26.32 19.37
C GLU A 131 -13.74 25.89 19.99
N GLU A 132 -14.49 26.83 20.57
CA GLU A 132 -15.81 26.59 21.18
C GLU A 132 -16.92 26.20 20.17
N GLU A 133 -16.72 26.48 18.88
CA GLU A 133 -17.69 26.20 17.80
C GLU A 133 -17.23 25.07 16.86
N GLN A 134 -16.01 24.54 17.06
CA GLN A 134 -15.44 23.53 16.18
C GLN A 134 -15.75 22.13 16.70
N ASP A 135 -16.67 21.43 16.04
CA ASP A 135 -16.98 20.04 16.38
C ASP A 135 -16.16 19.03 15.58
N SER A 136 -15.57 19.45 14.45
CA SER A 136 -14.73 18.57 13.64
C SER A 136 -13.34 18.40 14.23
N PHE A 137 -12.94 17.15 14.42
CA PHE A 137 -11.64 16.79 14.99
C PHE A 137 -10.90 15.76 14.14
N ILE A 138 -9.58 15.78 14.25
CA ILE A 138 -8.68 14.78 13.66
C ILE A 138 -7.83 14.20 14.78
N LEU A 139 -7.97 12.90 15.03
CA LEU A 139 -7.18 12.15 15.99
C LEU A 139 -6.07 11.37 15.29
N LEU A 140 -4.87 11.39 15.84
CA LEU A 140 -3.80 10.44 15.56
C LEU A 140 -3.53 9.68 16.87
N ASP A 141 -3.81 8.38 16.90
CA ASP A 141 -3.68 7.53 18.11
C ASP A 141 -4.30 8.12 19.38
N LYS A 142 -5.55 8.59 19.25
CA LYS A 142 -6.34 9.21 20.32
C LYS A 142 -5.86 10.59 20.77
N LYS A 143 -4.84 11.17 20.13
CA LYS A 143 -4.42 12.56 20.35
C LYS A 143 -4.96 13.44 19.24
N GLU A 144 -5.59 14.55 19.60
CA GLU A 144 -6.09 15.51 18.63
C GLU A 144 -4.95 16.27 17.94
N LYS A 145 -5.12 16.50 16.64
CA LYS A 145 -4.22 17.28 15.81
C LYS A 145 -4.85 18.64 15.52
N GLU A 146 -4.04 19.69 15.65
CA GLU A 146 -4.39 21.06 15.23
C GLU A 146 -4.45 21.24 13.70
N THR A 147 -4.13 20.20 12.93
CA THR A 147 -4.14 20.28 11.46
C THR A 147 -5.56 20.36 10.94
N LEU A 148 -5.83 21.33 10.05
CA LEU A 148 -7.13 21.50 9.40
C LEU A 148 -7.24 20.77 8.06
N ILE A 149 -6.25 19.94 7.71
CA ILE A 149 -6.22 19.23 6.43
C ILE A 149 -6.19 17.72 6.71
N PHE A 150 -7.17 17.02 6.17
CA PHE A 150 -7.25 15.56 6.24
C PHE A 150 -7.07 14.95 4.84
N GLN A 151 -6.09 14.06 4.69
CA GLN A 151 -5.85 13.34 3.44
C GLN A 151 -6.66 12.04 3.44
N VAL A 152 -7.63 11.87 2.55
CA VAL A 152 -8.38 10.62 2.40
C VAL A 152 -7.68 9.74 1.35
N ARG A 153 -7.27 8.53 1.75
CA ARG A 153 -6.55 7.57 0.89
C ARG A 153 -7.47 6.42 0.47
N SER A 154 -7.40 5.98 -0.79
CA SER A 154 -8.12 4.77 -1.26
C SER A 154 -7.48 3.44 -0.85
N PHE A 155 -6.45 3.47 -0.01
CA PHE A 155 -5.71 2.27 0.36
C PHE A 155 -6.61 1.26 1.10
N GLY A 156 -6.68 0.03 0.59
CA GLY A 156 -7.50 -1.05 1.17
C GLY A 156 -8.96 -1.07 0.69
N TYR A 157 -9.33 -0.22 -0.27
CA TYR A 157 -10.68 -0.17 -0.84
C TYR A 157 -10.65 -0.39 -2.35
N ASP A 158 -11.73 -0.94 -2.90
CA ASP A 158 -11.90 -1.00 -4.35
C ASP A 158 -11.93 0.43 -4.96
N LYS A 159 -11.30 0.58 -6.13
CA LYS A 159 -11.15 1.89 -6.77
C LYS A 159 -12.48 2.47 -7.24
N GLU A 160 -13.41 1.63 -7.69
CA GLU A 160 -14.72 2.07 -8.16
C GLU A 160 -15.63 2.40 -6.99
N GLU A 161 -15.59 1.61 -5.92
CA GLU A 161 -16.33 1.91 -4.70
C GLU A 161 -15.84 3.20 -4.02
N PHE A 162 -14.52 3.43 -3.97
CA PHE A 162 -13.96 4.68 -3.49
C PHE A 162 -14.36 5.88 -4.36
N GLN A 163 -14.45 5.71 -5.69
CA GLN A 163 -14.96 6.75 -6.58
C GLN A 163 -16.43 7.05 -6.32
N LYS A 164 -17.27 6.02 -6.16
CA LYS A 164 -18.70 6.17 -5.79
C LYS A 164 -18.84 6.89 -4.45
N PHE A 165 -18.00 6.54 -3.47
CA PHE A 165 -17.93 7.21 -2.18
C PHE A 165 -17.62 8.70 -2.32
N TYR A 166 -16.56 9.05 -3.07
CA TYR A 166 -16.19 10.45 -3.33
C TYR A 166 -17.29 11.23 -4.04
N LEU A 167 -17.93 10.64 -5.06
CA LEU A 167 -19.06 11.26 -5.75
C LEU A 167 -20.24 11.50 -4.81
N LYS A 168 -20.57 10.54 -3.93
CA LYS A 168 -21.64 10.69 -2.96
C LYS A 168 -21.34 11.77 -1.93
N LEU A 169 -20.09 11.87 -1.45
CA LEU A 169 -19.66 12.96 -0.58
C LEU A 169 -19.90 14.32 -1.26
N ARG A 170 -19.53 14.47 -2.54
CA ARG A 170 -19.75 15.73 -3.28
C ARG A 170 -21.22 16.14 -3.38
N TRP A 171 -22.15 15.17 -3.38
CA TRP A 171 -23.58 15.44 -3.39
C TRP A 171 -24.14 15.83 -2.02
N LEU A 172 -23.58 15.30 -0.94
CA LEU A 172 -24.02 15.58 0.44
C LEU A 172 -23.49 16.91 0.98
N VAL A 173 -22.31 17.31 0.53
CA VAL A 173 -21.62 18.49 1.03
C VAL A 173 -22.35 19.77 0.55
N PRO A 174 -22.56 20.77 1.41
CA PRO A 174 -23.30 21.97 1.04
C PRO A 174 -22.60 22.75 -0.08
N GLY A 175 -23.38 23.40 -0.96
CA GLY A 175 -22.89 24.08 -2.17
C GLY A 175 -21.86 25.19 -1.94
N LYS A 176 -21.65 25.62 -0.69
CA LYS A 176 -20.59 26.55 -0.28
C LYS A 176 -19.18 25.95 -0.33
N VAL A 177 -19.04 24.62 -0.35
CA VAL A 177 -17.73 23.96 -0.31
C VAL A 177 -17.09 23.95 -1.69
N ARG A 178 -15.85 24.43 -1.77
CA ARG A 178 -15.12 24.52 -3.05
C ARG A 178 -14.56 23.15 -3.43
N ILE A 179 -14.91 22.65 -4.60
CA ILE A 179 -14.37 21.40 -5.15
C ILE A 179 -13.26 21.73 -6.16
N ILE A 180 -12.01 21.41 -5.81
CA ILE A 180 -10.82 21.62 -6.63
C ILE A 180 -10.42 20.27 -7.22
N GLY A 181 -10.64 20.08 -8.51
CA GLY A 181 -10.35 18.81 -9.16
C GLY A 181 -10.86 18.72 -10.59
N THR A 182 -10.70 17.55 -11.19
CA THR A 182 -11.12 17.25 -12.55
C THR A 182 -12.53 16.69 -12.57
N LYS A 183 -13.42 17.22 -13.44
CA LYS A 183 -14.81 16.71 -13.57
C LYS A 183 -14.89 15.20 -13.86
N LYS A 184 -13.88 14.63 -14.54
CA LYS A 184 -13.84 13.23 -14.99
C LYS A 184 -12.82 12.35 -14.24
N GLN A 185 -12.14 12.86 -13.21
CA GLN A 185 -11.13 12.11 -12.42
C GLN A 185 -10.07 11.42 -13.29
N THR A 186 -9.58 12.10 -14.32
CA THR A 186 -8.70 11.51 -15.34
C THR A 186 -7.38 11.01 -14.76
N VAL A 187 -6.89 11.67 -13.71
CA VAL A 187 -5.65 11.32 -13.00
C VAL A 187 -5.76 9.95 -12.32
N TRP A 188 -6.91 9.65 -11.70
CA TRP A 188 -7.13 8.40 -10.98
C TRP A 188 -7.22 7.18 -11.91
N LYS A 189 -7.57 7.40 -13.19
CA LYS A 189 -7.67 6.35 -14.22
C LYS A 189 -6.34 5.98 -14.87
N GLN A 190 -5.26 6.75 -14.64
CA GLN A 190 -3.96 6.48 -15.26
C GLN A 190 -3.27 5.26 -14.64
N LYS A 191 -2.57 4.44 -15.44
CA LYS A 191 -1.78 3.32 -14.89
C LYS A 191 -0.49 3.84 -14.24
N PRO A 192 -0.10 3.33 -13.06
CA PRO A 192 1.20 3.64 -12.48
C PRO A 192 2.32 3.08 -13.38
N LYS A 193 3.37 3.85 -13.64
CA LYS A 193 4.56 3.37 -14.37
C LYS A 193 5.24 2.28 -13.53
N LYS A 194 5.27 1.04 -14.02
CA LYS A 194 6.09 -0.04 -13.44
C LYS A 194 7.40 -0.13 -14.21
N HIS A 195 8.53 0.03 -13.53
CA HIS A 195 9.85 -0.17 -14.12
C HIS A 195 10.17 -1.68 -14.12
N LEU A 196 9.65 -2.41 -15.11
CA LEU A 196 9.81 -3.87 -15.23
C LEU A 196 11.22 -4.29 -15.70
N LEU A 197 12.05 -3.32 -16.14
CA LEU A 197 13.32 -3.60 -16.83
C LEU A 197 14.46 -4.04 -15.89
N GLY A 198 14.38 -3.73 -14.59
CA GLY A 198 15.48 -3.96 -13.64
C GLY A 198 15.77 -5.44 -13.31
N PRO A 199 14.76 -6.26 -12.96
CA PRO A 199 15.00 -7.64 -12.53
C PRO A 199 15.49 -8.57 -13.64
N ALA A 200 15.00 -8.40 -14.86
CA ALA A 200 15.40 -9.23 -16.01
C ALA A 200 16.85 -8.94 -16.44
N PHE A 201 17.29 -7.68 -16.37
CA PHE A 201 18.68 -7.30 -16.66
C PHE A 201 19.67 -7.80 -15.60
N ALA A 202 19.27 -7.78 -14.32
CA ALA A 202 20.10 -8.27 -13.23
C ALA A 202 20.36 -9.78 -13.31
N GLY A 203 19.33 -10.57 -13.63
CA GLY A 203 19.48 -12.02 -13.85
C GLY A 203 20.37 -12.36 -15.04
N PHE A 204 20.28 -11.58 -16.12
CA PHE A 204 21.13 -11.75 -17.31
C PHE A 204 22.61 -11.44 -17.01
N LEU A 205 22.90 -10.37 -16.26
CA LEU A 205 24.27 -10.04 -15.86
C LEU A 205 24.88 -11.10 -14.92
N PHE A 206 24.11 -11.61 -13.95
CA PHE A 206 24.61 -12.61 -13.00
C PHE A 206 24.92 -13.97 -13.64
N TYR A 207 24.26 -14.33 -14.74
CA TYR A 207 24.54 -15.59 -15.45
C TYR A 207 25.69 -15.47 -16.47
N LEU A 208 25.81 -14.32 -17.15
CA LEU A 208 26.84 -14.13 -18.17
C LEU A 208 28.23 -13.85 -17.60
N LEU A 209 28.34 -13.07 -16.53
CA LEU A 209 29.64 -12.69 -15.97
C LEU A 209 30.49 -13.89 -15.51
N PRO A 210 29.94 -14.89 -14.80
CA PRO A 210 30.71 -16.07 -14.41
C PRO A 210 31.11 -16.93 -15.61
N LYS A 211 30.25 -17.00 -16.64
CA LYS A 211 30.48 -17.83 -17.83
C LYS A 211 31.57 -17.24 -18.74
N VAL A 212 31.59 -15.92 -18.86
CA VAL A 212 32.63 -15.18 -19.58
C VAL A 212 33.96 -15.26 -18.81
N ALA A 213 33.96 -15.11 -17.49
CA ALA A 213 35.17 -15.24 -16.68
C ALA A 213 35.81 -16.64 -16.79
N MET A 214 34.99 -17.70 -16.80
CA MET A 214 35.46 -19.07 -17.01
C MET A 214 36.00 -19.32 -18.42
N CYS A 215 35.44 -18.66 -19.45
CA CYS A 215 35.96 -18.72 -20.82
C CYS A 215 37.28 -17.97 -21.02
N PHE A 216 37.62 -16.99 -20.17
CA PHE A 216 38.89 -16.28 -20.21
C PHE A 216 40.01 -16.94 -19.39
N LEU A 217 39.68 -17.95 -18.58
CA LEU A 217 40.61 -18.71 -17.73
C LEU A 217 40.99 -20.09 -18.33
N LEU A 218 40.47 -20.42 -19.52
CA LEU A 218 40.80 -21.59 -20.35
C LEU A 218 41.62 -21.14 -21.56
#